data_AF-A0A7K0K145-F1
#
_entry.id   AF-A0A7K0K145-F1
#
_cell.length_a   1.000
_cell.length_b   1.000
_cell.length_c   1.000
_cell.angle_alpha   90.00
_cell.angle_beta   90.00
_cell.angle_gamma   90.00
#
_symmetry.space_group_name_H-M   'P 1'
#
loop_
_entity.id
_entity.type
_entity.pdbx_description
1 polymer ?
#
loop_
_entity_poly.entity_id
_entity_poly.type
_entity_poly.pdbx_seq_one_letter_code
_entity_poly.pdbx_strand_id
1 'polypeptide(L)'
;MVTAELALTFPAVILVLVSLALTGAAGMAQVQVSASARAACRAVAIGEDTGAAVAAGERLLGRGGVVSVSSGGKDVSCSASRDLPAMLGLLGMKAHSEAVIPREDSW
;
A
#
# COMPACT_ATOMS: atom_id res chain seq x y z
N MET A 1 10.96 -38.61 26.68
CA MET A 1 10.37 -37.26 26.54
C MET A 1 10.68 -36.80 25.11
N VAL A 2 9.73 -36.94 24.18
CA VAL A 2 9.94 -36.55 22.76
C VAL A 2 8.62 -36.04 22.18
N THR A 3 7.49 -36.64 22.57
CA THR A 3 6.16 -36.21 22.14
C THR A 3 5.74 -34.85 22.66
N ALA A 4 6.06 -34.49 23.91
CA ALA A 4 5.71 -33.20 24.48
C ALA A 4 6.48 -32.03 23.84
N GLU A 5 7.78 -32.21 23.59
CA GLU A 5 8.62 -31.20 22.93
C GLU A 5 8.22 -31.02 21.46
N LEU A 6 7.92 -32.11 20.75
CA LEU A 6 7.43 -32.03 19.38
C LEU A 6 6.02 -31.40 19.29
N ALA A 7 5.15 -31.67 20.26
CA ALA A 7 3.82 -31.09 20.34
C ALA A 7 3.83 -29.57 20.56
N LEU A 8 4.86 -29.03 21.20
CA LEU A 8 5.01 -27.58 21.43
C LEU A 8 5.81 -26.89 20.32
N THR A 9 6.85 -27.55 19.78
CA THR A 9 7.70 -26.97 18.73
C THR A 9 6.96 -26.84 17.40
N PHE A 10 6.13 -27.81 17.04
CA PHE A 10 5.42 -27.76 15.76
C PHE A 10 4.43 -26.58 15.64
N PRO A 11 3.53 -26.33 16.62
CA PRO A 11 2.69 -25.11 16.61
C PRO A 11 3.52 -23.82 16.63
N ALA A 12 4.62 -23.79 17.38
CA ALA A 12 5.49 -22.61 17.43
C ALA A 12 6.09 -22.29 16.05
N VAL A 13 6.58 -23.31 15.33
CA VAL A 13 7.10 -23.14 13.96
C VAL A 13 6.00 -22.66 13.01
N ILE A 14 4.79 -23.21 13.12
CA ILE A 14 3.64 -22.74 12.32
C ILE A 14 3.37 -21.27 12.58
N LEU A 15 3.34 -20.82 13.84
CA LEU A 15 3.12 -19.41 14.18
C LEU A 15 4.22 -18.51 13.62
N VAL A 16 5.48 -18.95 13.64
CA VAL A 16 6.59 -18.22 13.02
C VAL A 16 6.38 -18.12 11.51
N LEU A 17 6.09 -19.22 10.82
CA LEU A 17 5.85 -19.19 9.37
C LEU A 17 4.66 -18.31 8.98
N VAL A 18 3.56 -18.39 9.73
CA VAL A 18 2.39 -17.54 9.53
C VAL A 18 2.76 -16.07 9.74
N SER A 19 3.46 -15.74 10.83
CA SER A 19 3.85 -14.35 11.10
C SER A 19 4.79 -13.78 10.03
N LEU A 20 5.74 -14.58 9.53
CA LEU A 20 6.60 -14.21 8.41
C LEU A 20 5.80 -13.97 7.12
N ALA A 21 4.88 -14.87 6.78
CA ALA A 21 4.04 -14.75 5.59
C ALA A 21 3.15 -13.50 5.66
N LEU A 22 2.52 -13.25 6.81
CA LEU A 22 1.68 -12.07 7.02
C LEU A 22 2.48 -10.77 6.95
N THR A 23 3.67 -10.75 7.55
CA THR A 23 4.57 -9.58 7.51
C THR A 23 5.05 -9.31 6.09
N GLY A 24 5.43 -10.35 5.35
CA GLY A 24 5.82 -10.24 3.95
C GLY A 24 4.68 -9.72 3.07
N ALA A 25 3.46 -10.23 3.26
CA ALA A 25 2.28 -9.77 2.53
C ALA A 25 1.96 -8.29 2.82
N ALA A 26 2.06 -7.87 4.09
CA ALA A 26 1.87 -6.47 4.48
C ALA A 26 2.96 -5.57 3.87
N GLY A 27 4.23 -5.99 3.93
CA GLY A 27 5.35 -5.24 3.33
C GLY A 27 5.19 -5.06 1.83
N MET A 28 4.79 -6.10 1.10
CA MET A 28 4.52 -6.03 -0.34
C MET A 28 3.35 -5.10 -0.66
N ALA A 29 2.29 -5.10 0.15
CA ALA A 29 1.17 -4.16 -0.01
C ALA A 29 1.61 -2.71 0.22
N GLN A 30 2.45 -2.46 1.24
CA GLN A 30 3.01 -1.14 1.54
C GLN A 30 3.91 -0.60 0.41
N VAL A 31 4.75 -1.45 -0.17
CA VAL A 31 5.56 -1.08 -1.35
C VAL A 31 4.67 -0.76 -2.56
N GLN A 32 3.59 -1.52 -2.78
CA GLN A 32 2.66 -1.25 -3.87
C GLN A 32 1.88 0.06 -3.70
N VAL A 33 1.32 0.34 -2.51
CA VAL A 33 0.61 1.62 -2.27
C VAL A 33 1.55 2.82 -2.40
N SER A 34 2.80 2.71 -1.93
CA SER A 34 3.77 3.80 -2.05
C SER A 34 4.22 4.03 -3.50
N ALA A 35 4.42 2.97 -4.28
CA ALA A 35 4.68 3.08 -5.72
C ALA A 35 3.49 3.71 -6.46
N SER A 36 2.26 3.33 -6.11
CA SER A 36 1.03 3.90 -6.69
C SER A 36 0.89 5.40 -6.42
N ALA A 37 1.02 5.83 -5.16
CA ALA A 37 0.93 7.24 -4.78
C ALA A 37 1.99 8.09 -5.51
N ARG A 38 3.23 7.60 -5.58
CA ARG A 38 4.33 8.26 -6.30
C ARG A 38 4.08 8.32 -7.80
N ALA A 39 3.52 7.27 -8.41
CA ALA A 39 3.22 7.27 -9.84
C ALA A 39 2.10 8.25 -10.20
N ALA A 40 1.05 8.33 -9.38
CA ALA A 40 -0.01 9.33 -9.55
C ALA A 40 0.56 10.75 -9.46
N CYS A 41 1.38 11.03 -8.44
CA CYS A 41 2.01 12.34 -8.30
C CYS A 41 3.00 12.65 -9.43
N ARG A 42 3.76 11.66 -9.91
CA ARG A 42 4.62 11.84 -11.09
C ARG A 42 3.81 12.21 -12.33
N ALA A 43 2.65 11.60 -12.54
CA ALA A 43 1.77 11.94 -13.66
C ALA A 43 1.27 13.39 -13.55
N VAL A 44 0.85 13.83 -12.37
CA VAL A 44 0.48 15.24 -12.17
C VAL A 44 1.68 16.17 -12.41
N ALA A 45 2.86 15.82 -11.91
CA ALA A 45 4.06 16.65 -12.04
C ALA A 45 4.48 16.88 -13.50
N ILE A 46 4.17 15.96 -14.41
CA ILE A 46 4.44 16.12 -15.85
C ILE A 46 3.29 16.81 -16.61
N GLY A 47 2.26 17.29 -15.89
CA GLY A 47 1.14 18.05 -16.45
C GLY A 47 -0.05 17.21 -16.91
N GLU A 48 -0.09 15.91 -16.57
CA GLU A 48 -1.23 15.06 -16.85
C GLU A 48 -2.46 15.49 -16.03
N ASP A 49 -3.67 15.25 -16.55
CA ASP A 49 -4.90 15.53 -15.82
C ASP A 49 -5.07 14.57 -14.61
N THR A 50 -5.90 14.97 -13.64
CA THR A 50 -6.09 14.20 -12.40
C THR A 50 -6.68 12.81 -12.66
N GLY A 51 -7.54 12.66 -13.67
CA GLY A 51 -8.12 11.37 -14.06
C GLY A 51 -7.06 10.40 -14.60
N ALA A 52 -6.21 10.85 -15.53
CA ALA A 52 -5.13 10.02 -16.02
C ALA A 52 -4.04 9.75 -14.96
N ALA A 53 -3.80 10.66 -14.02
CA ALA A 53 -2.94 10.43 -12.87
C ALA A 53 -3.48 9.35 -11.91
N VAL A 54 -4.78 9.39 -11.59
CA VAL A 54 -5.44 8.33 -10.81
C VAL A 54 -5.34 7.00 -11.53
N ALA A 55 -5.65 6.96 -12.83
CA ALA A 55 -5.55 5.74 -13.63
C ALA A 55 -4.12 5.18 -13.67
N ALA A 56 -3.08 6.03 -13.67
CA ALA A 56 -1.69 5.61 -13.59
C ALA A 56 -1.36 4.93 -12.25
N GLY A 57 -1.85 5.48 -11.13
CA GLY A 57 -1.73 4.85 -9.82
C GLY A 57 -2.49 3.52 -9.73
N GLU A 58 -3.75 3.48 -10.17
CA GLU A 58 -4.60 2.29 -10.10
C GLU A 58 -4.03 1.10 -10.88
N ARG A 59 -3.37 1.35 -12.03
CA ARG A 59 -2.66 0.31 -12.80
C ARG A 59 -1.57 -0.39 -11.99
N LEU A 60 -0.90 0.33 -11.08
CA LEU A 60 0.13 -0.23 -10.20
C LEU A 60 -0.48 -0.85 -8.94
N LEU A 61 -1.56 -0.26 -8.42
CA LEU A 61 -2.19 -0.71 -7.18
C LEU A 61 -2.95 -2.04 -7.35
N GLY A 62 -3.48 -2.28 -8.55
CA GLY A 62 -4.26 -3.47 -8.88
C GLY A 62 -5.66 -3.46 -8.24
N ARG A 63 -6.30 -4.63 -8.21
CA ARG A 63 -7.69 -4.76 -7.72
C ARG A 63 -7.79 -4.53 -6.20
N GLY A 64 -8.84 -3.82 -5.79
CA GLY A 64 -9.23 -3.65 -4.39
C GLY A 64 -8.47 -2.54 -3.65
N GLY A 65 -7.80 -1.65 -4.37
CA GLY A 65 -7.24 -0.41 -3.82
C GLY A 65 -7.93 0.82 -4.41
N VAL A 66 -7.75 1.96 -3.75
CA VAL A 66 -8.27 3.26 -4.15
C VAL A 66 -7.09 4.22 -4.24
N VAL A 67 -7.06 5.01 -5.31
CA VAL A 67 -6.12 6.11 -5.50
C VAL A 67 -6.91 7.41 -5.54
N SER A 68 -6.43 8.43 -4.83
CA SER A 68 -6.98 9.77 -4.90
C SER A 68 -5.88 10.79 -5.13
N VAL A 69 -6.23 11.86 -5.85
CA VAL A 69 -5.37 13.02 -6.05
C VAL A 69 -6.16 14.24 -5.60
N SER A 70 -5.60 15.01 -4.69
CA SER A 70 -6.18 16.25 -4.19
C SER A 70 -5.20 17.40 -4.35
N SER A 71 -5.65 18.49 -4.96
CA SER A 71 -4.91 19.76 -4.99
C SER A 71 -5.37 20.62 -3.81
N GLY A 72 -4.44 21.01 -2.94
CA GLY A 72 -4.72 21.84 -1.78
C GLY A 72 -3.68 22.95 -1.62
N GLY A 73 -4.11 24.21 -1.69
CA GLY A 73 -3.19 25.35 -1.60
C GLY A 73 -2.15 25.31 -2.72
N LYS A 74 -0.88 25.23 -2.33
CA LYS A 74 0.29 25.17 -3.24
C LYS A 74 0.76 23.76 -3.53
N ASP A 75 0.16 22.73 -2.94
CA ASP A 75 0.64 21.36 -3.07
C ASP A 75 -0.41 20.47 -3.73
N VAL A 76 0.05 19.42 -4.41
CA VAL A 76 -0.79 18.31 -4.83
C VAL A 76 -0.39 17.09 -4.02
N SER A 77 -1.37 16.52 -3.31
CA SER A 77 -1.21 15.26 -2.60
C SER A 77 -1.87 14.13 -3.37
N CYS A 78 -1.18 13.00 -3.44
CA CYS A 78 -1.64 11.77 -4.05
C CYS A 78 -1.63 10.69 -3.00
N SER A 79 -2.80 10.13 -2.70
CA SER A 79 -2.95 9.08 -1.70
C SER A 79 -3.34 7.77 -2.36
N ALA A 80 -2.82 6.67 -1.83
CA ALA A 80 -3.20 5.33 -2.23
C ALA A 80 -3.50 4.51 -0.98
N SER A 81 -4.56 3.71 -1.04
CA SER A 81 -4.95 2.82 0.05
C SER A 81 -5.45 1.50 -0.49
N ARG A 82 -5.19 0.41 0.22
CA ARG A 82 -5.63 -0.92 -0.16
C ARG A 82 -5.87 -1.79 1.06
N ASP A 83 -6.95 -2.56 1.03
CA ASP A 83 -7.21 -3.57 2.06
C ASP A 83 -6.15 -4.67 1.98
N LEU A 84 -5.60 -5.06 3.15
CA LEU A 84 -4.65 -6.15 3.19
C LEU A 84 -5.37 -7.48 2.86
N PRO A 85 -4.70 -8.44 2.19
CA PRO A 85 -5.30 -9.72 1.92
C PRO A 85 -5.41 -10.60 3.18
N ALA A 86 -6.19 -11.68 3.07
CA ALA A 86 -6.30 -12.74 4.08
C ALA A 86 -6.72 -12.22 5.46
N MET A 87 -6.23 -12.85 6.55
CA MET A 87 -6.61 -12.53 7.92
C MET A 87 -6.42 -11.05 8.27
N LEU A 88 -5.43 -10.36 7.71
CA LEU A 88 -5.21 -8.95 8.00
C LEU A 88 -6.36 -8.08 7.46
N GLY A 89 -6.87 -8.40 6.28
CA GLY A 89 -8.06 -7.74 5.73
C GLY A 89 -9.32 -8.02 6.54
N LEU A 90 -9.51 -9.25 7.04
CA LEU A 90 -10.63 -9.59 7.92
C LEU A 90 -10.59 -8.80 9.24
N LEU A 91 -9.40 -8.45 9.73
CA LEU A 91 -9.20 -7.59 10.89
C LEU A 91 -9.35 -6.09 10.56
N GLY A 92 -9.71 -5.74 9.32
CA GLY A 92 -9.88 -4.35 8.87
C GLY A 92 -8.58 -3.61 8.62
N MET A 93 -7.44 -4.31 8.53
CA MET A 93 -6.15 -3.67 8.28
C MET A 93 -6.01 -3.26 6.81
N LYS A 94 -5.47 -2.05 6.61
CA LYS A 94 -5.22 -1.46 5.30
C LYS A 94 -3.78 -0.99 5.18
N ALA A 95 -3.22 -1.07 3.98
CA ALA A 95 -2.00 -0.35 3.63
C ALA A 95 -2.39 1.04 3.10
N HIS A 96 -1.62 2.05 3.49
CA HIS A 96 -1.87 3.43 3.07
C HIS A 96 -0.55 4.16 2.86
N SER A 97 -0.50 4.99 1.82
CA SER A 97 0.63 5.85 1.53
C SER A 97 0.17 7.15 0.87
N GLU A 98 0.87 8.23 1.17
CA GLU A 98 0.67 9.54 0.58
C GLU A 98 2.00 10.04 -0.01
N ALA A 99 1.93 10.69 -1.16
CA ALA A 99 3.01 11.41 -1.79
C ALA A 99 2.55 12.85 -2.05
N VAL A 100 3.45 13.82 -1.90
CA VAL A 100 3.14 15.24 -2.10
C VAL A 100 4.14 15.82 -3.08
N ILE A 101 3.65 16.64 -4.01
CA ILE A 101 4.47 17.46 -4.90
C ILE A 101 4.12 18.93 -4.68
N PRO A 102 5.12 19.82 -4.56
CA PRO A 102 4.86 21.25 -4.60
C PRO A 102 4.43 21.63 -6.00
N ARG A 103 3.36 22.41 -6.11
CA ARG A 103 2.96 23.08 -7.34
C ARG A 103 3.75 24.39 -7.36
N GLU A 104 4.74 24.47 -8.23
CA GLU A 104 5.39 25.75 -8.48
C GLU A 104 4.35 26.68 -9.12
N ASP A 105 3.84 27.61 -8.32
CA ASP A 105 3.08 28.74 -8.81
C ASP A 105 3.98 29.44 -9.83
N SER A 106 3.62 29.38 -11.11
CA SER A 106 4.17 30.29 -12.10
C SER A 106 3.61 31.68 -11.81
N TRP A 107 4.22 32.40 -10.86
CA TRP A 107 4.58 33.82 -10.96
C TRP A 107 5.27 34.31 -9.68
#